data_AF-A0A812RC17-F1
#
_entry.id   AF-A0A812RC17-F1
#
_cell.length_a   1.000
_cell.length_b   1.000
_cell.length_c   1.000
_cell.angle_alpha   90.00
_cell.angle_beta   90.00
_cell.angle_gamma   90.00
#
_symmetry.space_group_name_H-M   'P 1'
#
loop_
_entity.id
_entity.type
_entity.pdbx_description
1 polymer ?
#
loop_
_entity_poly.entity_id
_entity_poly.type
_entity_poly.pdbx_seq_one_letter_code
_entity_poly.pdbx_strand_id
1 'polypeptide(L)'
;MRRICAALGLAGAHGCTIVAVGKDASATGFPIVSHSDDSGPSTTDVRLVRVPRQKWPKGSTRKLFEWHIPYPRMVTSSLGPAYEPVDGQEEFVPIGEIPQVEETWAYWDTEYGMQNEWGLSIGESTGTGMTVGWPATPDKPW
;
A
#
# COMPACT_ATOMS: atom_id res chain seq x y z
N MET A 1 1.87 -25.75 -50.87
CA MET A 1 1.66 -24.45 -50.18
C MET A 1 1.44 -24.72 -48.69
N ARG A 2 2.39 -24.35 -47.81
CA ARG A 2 2.19 -24.40 -46.35
C ARG A 2 1.46 -23.13 -45.91
N ARG A 3 0.26 -23.27 -45.35
CA ARG A 3 -0.45 -22.15 -44.72
C ARG A 3 0.10 -21.97 -43.32
N ILE A 4 0.78 -20.85 -43.08
CA ILE A 4 1.20 -20.43 -41.74
C ILE A 4 -0.02 -19.80 -41.07
N CYS A 5 -0.54 -20.42 -40.01
CA CYS A 5 -1.47 -19.75 -39.10
C CYS A 5 -0.63 -18.91 -38.13
N ALA A 6 -0.72 -17.59 -38.24
CA ALA A 6 -0.25 -16.69 -37.20
C ALA A 6 -1.33 -16.63 -36.11
N ALA A 7 -1.05 -17.23 -34.95
CA ALA A 7 -1.84 -16.98 -33.76
C ALA A 7 -1.41 -15.60 -33.22
N LEU A 8 -2.25 -14.58 -33.40
CA LEU A 8 -2.14 -13.36 -32.60
C LEU A 8 -2.56 -13.73 -31.17
N GLY A 9 -1.59 -13.84 -30.26
CA GLY A 9 -1.89 -13.85 -28.84
C GLY A 9 -2.48 -12.50 -28.45
N LEU A 10 -3.68 -12.49 -27.86
CA LEU A 10 -4.13 -11.35 -27.09
C LEU A 10 -3.17 -11.19 -25.90
N ALA A 11 -2.27 -10.22 -25.98
CA ALA A 11 -1.56 -9.76 -24.80
C ALA A 11 -2.57 -9.01 -23.93
N GLY A 12 -3.17 -9.70 -22.95
CA GLY A 12 -3.91 -9.02 -21.89
C GLY A 12 -2.94 -8.13 -21.13
N ALA A 13 -3.26 -6.84 -20.99
CA ALA A 13 -2.57 -5.99 -20.03
C ALA A 13 -3.05 -6.42 -18.64
N HIS A 14 -2.21 -7.14 -17.90
CA HIS A 14 -2.44 -7.42 -16.48
C HIS A 14 -1.93 -6.23 -15.67
N GLY A 15 -2.77 -5.64 -14.83
CA GLY A 15 -2.40 -4.46 -14.06
C GLY A 15 -3.59 -3.83 -13.36
N CYS A 16 -3.31 -3.09 -12.29
CA CYS A 16 -4.34 -2.43 -11.49
C CYS A 16 -5.23 -1.54 -12.36
N THR A 17 -6.53 -1.60 -12.11
CA THR A 17 -7.51 -0.73 -12.79
C THR A 17 -8.11 0.23 -11.78
N ILE A 18 -7.93 1.54 -11.98
CA ILE A 18 -8.59 2.58 -11.17
C ILE A 18 -9.96 2.96 -11.73
N VAL A 19 -10.93 3.15 -10.84
CA VAL A 19 -12.23 3.74 -11.11
C VAL A 19 -12.42 4.95 -10.19
N ALA A 20 -12.49 6.13 -10.78
CA ALA A 20 -12.75 7.37 -10.07
C ALA A 20 -14.03 8.03 -10.60
N VAL A 21 -14.91 8.45 -9.69
CA VAL A 21 -16.18 9.11 -10.01
C VAL A 21 -16.26 10.41 -9.23
N GLY A 22 -16.33 11.53 -9.95
CA GLY A 22 -16.53 12.84 -9.34
C GLY A 22 -17.93 12.97 -8.72
N LYS A 23 -18.07 13.82 -7.70
CA LYS A 23 -19.34 14.01 -6.95
C LYS A 23 -20.54 14.27 -7.87
N ASP A 24 -20.35 15.05 -8.93
CA ASP A 24 -21.42 15.46 -9.86
C ASP A 24 -21.79 14.35 -10.86
N ALA A 25 -20.91 13.36 -11.05
CA ALA A 25 -21.17 12.17 -11.85
C ALA A 25 -21.73 11.00 -11.02
N SER A 26 -21.56 11.05 -9.70
CA SER A 26 -22.02 10.00 -8.79
C SER A 26 -23.53 10.06 -8.56
N ALA A 27 -24.18 8.90 -8.44
CA ALA A 27 -25.60 8.84 -8.07
C ALA A 27 -25.86 9.23 -6.59
N THR A 28 -24.83 9.24 -5.76
CA THR A 28 -24.92 9.52 -4.32
C THR A 28 -24.58 10.96 -3.96
N GLY A 29 -24.05 11.75 -4.90
CA GLY A 29 -23.53 13.10 -4.66
C GLY A 29 -22.17 13.14 -3.94
N PHE A 30 -21.49 12.00 -3.77
CA PHE A 30 -20.17 11.89 -3.13
C PHE A 30 -19.11 11.40 -4.12
N PRO A 31 -17.86 11.88 -4.03
CA PRO A 31 -16.78 11.35 -4.85
C PRO A 31 -16.47 9.90 -4.44
N ILE A 32 -16.11 9.07 -5.43
CA ILE A 32 -15.75 7.67 -5.23
C ILE A 32 -14.39 7.44 -5.88
N VAL A 33 -13.49 6.77 -5.17
CA VAL A 33 -12.24 6.24 -5.72
C VAL A 33 -12.11 4.77 -5.32
N SER A 34 -11.80 3.92 -6.27
CA SER A 34 -11.58 2.48 -6.08
C SER A 34 -10.57 1.98 -7.11
N HIS A 35 -9.93 0.86 -6.84
CA HIS A 35 -9.08 0.18 -7.82
C HIS A 35 -9.10 -1.34 -7.60
N SER A 36 -8.73 -2.10 -8.62
CA SER A 36 -8.25 -3.47 -8.44
C SER A 36 -6.76 -3.44 -8.13
N ASP A 37 -6.32 -4.24 -7.17
CA ASP A 37 -4.90 -4.53 -6.95
C ASP A 37 -4.59 -5.89 -7.56
N ASP A 38 -3.87 -5.88 -8.67
CA ASP A 38 -3.60 -7.10 -9.44
C ASP A 38 -2.26 -7.76 -9.02
N SER A 39 -1.61 -7.27 -7.95
CA SER A 39 -0.45 -7.81 -7.19
C SER A 39 0.73 -8.46 -7.96
N GLY A 40 0.78 -8.28 -9.28
CA GLY A 40 1.81 -8.87 -10.14
C GLY A 40 1.88 -10.41 -10.01
N PRO A 41 3.09 -11.01 -9.93
CA PRO A 41 3.24 -12.46 -9.85
C PRO A 41 3.01 -13.04 -8.43
N SER A 42 2.73 -12.22 -7.43
CA SER A 42 2.72 -12.60 -6.02
C SER A 42 1.38 -12.32 -5.35
N THR A 43 1.07 -13.02 -4.26
CA THR A 43 -0.13 -12.73 -3.45
C THR A 43 0.19 -11.65 -2.42
N THR A 44 -0.53 -10.52 -2.47
CA THR A 44 -0.41 -9.50 -1.43
C THR A 44 -1.06 -9.92 -0.12
N ASP A 45 -0.68 -9.25 0.96
CA ASP A 45 -1.39 -9.30 2.23
C ASP A 45 -2.77 -8.60 2.05
N VAL A 46 -3.87 -9.32 2.22
CA VAL A 46 -5.23 -8.80 1.99
C VAL A 46 -5.91 -8.25 3.26
N ARG A 47 -5.18 -8.17 4.37
CA ARG A 47 -5.75 -7.67 5.63
C ARG A 47 -6.17 -6.20 5.51
N LEU A 48 -7.42 -5.91 5.86
CA LEU A 48 -7.88 -4.54 6.13
C LEU A 48 -7.57 -4.21 7.59
N VAL A 49 -6.55 -3.39 7.80
CA VAL A 49 -6.02 -3.05 9.13
C VAL A 49 -6.47 -1.66 9.53
N ARG A 50 -6.93 -1.50 10.77
CA ARG A 50 -7.11 -0.17 11.38
C ARG A 50 -5.82 0.25 12.06
N VAL A 51 -5.18 1.30 11.56
CA VAL A 51 -4.12 2.00 12.29
C VAL A 51 -4.80 3.06 13.18
N PRO A 52 -4.65 2.98 14.51
CA PRO A 52 -5.29 3.91 15.43
C PRO A 52 -4.68 5.33 15.34
N ARG A 53 -5.49 6.31 15.73
CA ARG A 53 -5.04 7.66 16.09
C ARG A 53 -4.06 7.54 17.24
N GLN A 54 -2.94 8.24 17.15
CA GLN A 54 -1.89 8.21 18.17
C GLN A 54 -1.36 9.62 18.44
N LYS A 55 -0.78 9.81 19.63
CA LYS A 55 -0.12 11.04 20.05
C LYS A 55 1.29 10.73 20.53
N TRP A 56 2.20 11.65 20.30
CA TRP A 56 3.62 11.50 20.65
C TRP A 56 4.18 12.73 21.37
N PRO A 57 5.07 12.53 22.36
CA PRO A 57 5.85 13.62 22.93
C PRO A 57 6.71 14.33 21.88
N LYS A 58 7.01 15.61 22.11
CA LYS A 58 7.96 16.38 21.28
C LYS A 58 9.31 15.68 21.21
N GLY A 59 9.86 15.57 19.99
CA GLY A 59 11.14 14.92 19.73
C GLY A 59 11.03 13.41 19.47
N SER A 60 9.82 12.84 19.45
CA SER A 60 9.61 11.46 19.04
C SER A 60 9.99 11.24 17.57
N THR A 61 10.31 9.99 17.22
CA THR A 61 10.60 9.56 15.85
C THR A 61 9.61 8.48 15.40
N ARG A 62 9.45 8.36 14.08
CA ARG A 62 8.68 7.30 13.42
C ARG A 62 9.65 6.39 12.68
N LYS A 63 9.60 5.10 13.00
CA LYS A 63 10.32 4.05 12.29
C LYS A 63 9.74 3.87 10.88
N LEU A 64 10.62 3.74 9.89
CA LEU A 64 10.30 3.37 8.53
C LEU A 64 10.72 1.92 8.32
N PHE A 65 9.86 1.12 7.71
CA PHE A 65 10.11 -0.29 7.42
C PHE A 65 10.11 -0.49 5.92
N GLU A 66 10.88 -1.48 5.45
CA GLU A 66 10.71 -2.00 4.11
C GLU A 66 9.32 -2.66 4.03
N TRP A 67 8.65 -2.47 2.90
CA TRP A 67 7.36 -3.07 2.64
C TRP A 67 7.56 -4.39 1.89
N HIS A 68 6.86 -5.44 2.29
CA HIS A 68 7.09 -6.80 1.80
C HIS A 68 5.87 -7.40 1.08
N ILE A 69 6.18 -8.24 0.09
CA ILE A 69 5.25 -9.22 -0.51
C ILE A 69 5.91 -10.60 -0.38
N PRO A 70 5.20 -11.67 0.02
CA PRO A 70 3.78 -11.75 0.41
C PRO A 70 3.56 -11.43 1.90
N TYR A 71 2.43 -11.88 2.46
CA TYR A 71 2.15 -11.78 3.90
C TYR A 71 3.32 -12.30 4.78
N PRO A 72 3.64 -11.61 5.89
CA PRO A 72 3.06 -10.33 6.32
C PRO A 72 3.69 -9.12 5.59
N ARG A 73 2.86 -8.13 5.19
CA ARG A 73 3.39 -6.90 4.55
C ARG A 73 4.33 -6.10 5.46
N MET A 74 4.09 -6.21 6.77
CA MET A 74 4.83 -5.56 7.85
C MET A 74 4.52 -6.27 9.16
N VAL A 75 5.52 -6.38 10.04
CA VAL A 75 5.36 -6.80 11.44
C VAL A 75 6.01 -5.75 12.33
N THR A 76 5.20 -5.04 13.10
CA THR A 76 5.66 -4.02 14.05
C THR A 76 4.61 -3.73 15.13
N SER A 77 5.05 -3.61 16.38
CA SER A 77 4.21 -3.10 17.48
C SER A 77 3.95 -1.59 17.42
N SER A 78 4.66 -0.86 16.54
CA SER A 78 4.60 0.61 16.52
C SER A 78 3.40 1.20 15.78
N LEU A 79 2.72 0.42 14.92
CA LEU A 79 1.56 0.89 14.15
C LEU A 79 0.24 0.58 14.82
N GLY A 80 0.07 -0.64 15.36
CA GLY A 80 -1.13 -1.03 16.09
C GLY A 80 -1.29 -2.55 16.19
N PRO A 81 -2.31 -3.03 16.92
CA PRO A 81 -2.42 -4.43 17.33
C PRO A 81 -2.45 -5.44 16.17
N ALA A 82 -3.00 -5.05 15.02
CA ALA A 82 -3.07 -5.93 13.85
C ALA A 82 -1.73 -6.08 13.12
N TYR A 83 -0.73 -5.24 13.44
CA TYR A 83 0.64 -5.35 12.94
C TYR A 83 1.59 -5.98 13.95
N GLU A 84 1.14 -6.26 15.18
CA GLU A 84 1.96 -6.93 16.18
C GLU A 84 2.36 -8.35 15.72
N PRO A 85 3.53 -8.84 16.16
CA PRO A 85 3.95 -10.20 15.83
C PRO A 85 2.97 -11.25 16.33
N VAL A 86 2.64 -12.21 15.47
CA VAL A 86 1.83 -13.39 15.80
C VAL A 86 2.59 -14.66 15.45
N ASP A 87 2.25 -15.79 16.08
CA ASP A 87 2.76 -17.12 15.69
C ASP A 87 4.30 -17.23 15.58
N GLY A 88 5.02 -16.55 16.48
CA GLY A 88 6.48 -16.55 16.49
C GLY A 88 7.14 -15.68 15.42
N GLN A 89 6.39 -14.78 14.77
CA GLN A 89 6.95 -13.72 13.96
C GLN A 89 7.89 -12.84 14.80
N GLU A 90 8.95 -12.36 14.15
CA GLU A 90 9.85 -11.35 14.71
C GLU A 90 9.44 -9.96 14.17
N GLU A 91 9.71 -8.90 14.94
CA GLU A 91 9.52 -7.55 14.44
C GLU A 91 10.47 -7.25 13.26
N PHE A 92 9.97 -6.51 12.27
CA PHE A 92 10.79 -6.05 11.17
C PHE A 92 11.82 -5.05 11.67
N VAL A 93 13.01 -5.07 11.06
CA VAL A 93 14.07 -4.12 11.37
C VAL A 93 13.78 -2.80 10.63
N PRO A 94 13.73 -1.65 11.31
CA PRO A 94 13.56 -0.37 10.63
C PRO A 94 14.72 -0.08 9.67
N ILE A 95 14.41 0.45 8.50
CA ILE A 95 15.37 0.92 7.49
C ILE A 95 15.77 2.38 7.72
N GLY A 96 15.05 3.09 8.59
CA GLY A 96 15.32 4.47 8.94
C GLY A 96 14.31 5.04 9.93
N GLU A 97 14.53 6.28 10.33
CA GLU A 97 13.62 7.02 11.20
C GLU A 97 13.44 8.45 10.70
N ILE A 98 12.23 8.99 10.86
CA ILE A 98 11.89 10.39 10.58
C ILE A 98 11.29 11.07 11.82
N PRO A 99 11.38 12.40 11.96
CA PRO A 99 10.68 13.10 13.04
C PRO A 99 9.18 12.80 13.04
N GLN A 100 8.61 12.51 14.21
CA GLN A 100 7.20 12.22 14.37
C GLN A 100 6.41 13.50 14.71
N VAL A 101 5.21 13.61 14.15
CA VAL A 101 4.27 14.68 14.49
C VAL A 101 3.62 14.43 15.86
N GLU A 102 3.12 15.48 16.52
CA GLU A 102 2.50 15.34 17.85
C GLU A 102 1.26 14.44 17.83
N GLU A 103 0.54 14.38 16.70
CA GLU A 103 -0.68 13.59 16.54
C GLU A 103 -0.87 13.13 15.09
N THR A 104 -1.31 11.89 14.91
CA THR A 104 -1.78 11.35 13.64
C THR A 104 -3.21 10.88 13.78
N TRP A 105 -3.96 10.91 12.68
CA TRP A 105 -5.33 10.43 12.61
C TRP A 105 -5.39 8.92 12.38
N ALA A 106 -6.46 8.29 12.86
CA ALA A 106 -6.76 6.90 12.54
C ALA A 106 -7.05 6.77 11.04
N TYR A 107 -6.64 5.65 10.46
CA TYR A 107 -6.95 5.32 9.08
C TYR A 107 -7.04 3.81 8.86
N TRP A 108 -7.74 3.44 7.79
CA TRP A 108 -7.78 2.09 7.27
C TRP A 108 -6.62 1.91 6.30
N ASP A 109 -5.91 0.80 6.47
CA ASP A 109 -4.69 0.46 5.74
C ASP A 109 -4.87 -0.93 5.12
N THR A 110 -4.51 -1.03 3.84
CA THR A 110 -4.30 -2.32 3.16
C THR A 110 -2.84 -2.37 2.73
N GLU A 111 -2.57 -2.53 1.44
CA GLU A 111 -1.23 -2.37 0.87
C GLU A 111 -0.73 -0.92 0.98
N TYR A 112 -1.68 0.01 1.08
CA TYR A 112 -1.49 1.44 1.28
C TYR A 112 -2.66 1.98 2.11
N GLY A 113 -2.51 3.22 2.61
CA GLY A 113 -3.58 3.91 3.33
C GLY A 113 -4.79 4.14 2.44
N MET A 114 -5.96 3.65 2.86
CA MET A 114 -7.21 3.71 2.10
C MET A 114 -8.03 4.95 2.44
N GLN A 115 -8.41 5.13 3.72
CA GLN A 115 -9.24 6.24 4.17
C GLN A 115 -8.98 6.58 5.63
N ASN A 116 -8.84 7.87 5.95
CA ASN A 116 -8.70 8.33 7.33
C ASN A 116 -10.04 8.72 7.99
N GLU A 117 -10.03 9.00 9.29
CA GLU A 117 -11.24 9.38 10.06
C GLU A 117 -11.85 10.74 9.66
N TRP A 118 -11.18 11.50 8.78
CA TRP A 118 -11.72 12.73 8.18
C TRP A 118 -12.38 12.49 6.81
N GLY A 119 -12.46 11.24 6.36
CA GLY A 119 -13.05 10.89 5.07
C GLY A 119 -12.16 11.20 3.86
N LEU A 120 -10.86 11.49 4.07
CA LEU A 120 -9.90 11.57 2.98
C LEU A 120 -9.57 10.15 2.53
N SER A 121 -9.90 9.84 1.27
CA SER A 121 -9.60 8.57 0.63
C SER A 121 -8.52 8.68 -0.43
N ILE A 122 -7.74 7.62 -0.61
CA ILE A 122 -6.70 7.48 -1.64
C ILE A 122 -7.02 6.23 -2.48
N GLY A 123 -6.77 6.32 -3.79
CA GLY A 123 -6.76 5.16 -4.68
C GLY A 123 -5.53 5.19 -5.58
N GLU A 124 -5.02 4.00 -5.89
CA GLU A 124 -3.84 3.79 -6.71
C GLU A 124 -4.23 3.45 -8.16
N SER A 125 -3.34 3.76 -9.10
CA SER A 125 -3.43 3.30 -10.48
C SER A 125 -2.04 2.93 -10.95
N THR A 126 -1.91 1.76 -11.60
CA THR A 126 -0.63 1.36 -12.20
C THR A 126 -0.24 2.35 -13.29
N GLY A 127 0.95 2.94 -13.15
CA GLY A 127 1.60 3.75 -14.16
C GLY A 127 3.05 3.32 -14.31
N THR A 128 3.58 3.36 -15.54
CA THR A 128 5.01 3.12 -15.77
C THR A 128 5.83 4.27 -15.19
N GLY A 129 6.68 3.98 -14.21
CA GLY A 129 7.71 4.91 -13.75
C GLY A 129 8.95 4.84 -14.64
N MET A 130 9.58 5.99 -14.91
CA MET A 130 10.92 6.05 -15.53
C MET A 130 12.03 5.68 -14.54
N THR A 131 11.71 5.74 -13.25
CA THR A 131 12.57 5.39 -12.13
C THR A 131 11.76 4.55 -11.14
N VAL A 132 12.42 3.63 -10.46
CA VAL A 132 11.83 2.88 -9.33
C VAL A 132 12.44 3.43 -8.06
N GLY A 133 11.60 3.88 -7.12
CA GLY A 133 12.03 4.49 -5.86
C GLY A 133 12.19 3.45 -4.76
N TRP A 134 13.09 2.46 -4.94
CA TRP A 134 13.37 1.50 -3.88
C TRP A 134 13.96 2.21 -2.65
N PRO A 135 13.51 1.88 -1.44
CA PRO A 135 14.11 2.44 -0.24
C PRO A 135 15.57 2.00 -0.15
N ALA A 136 16.47 2.95 0.12
CA ALA A 136 17.83 2.63 0.48
C ALA A 136 17.83 1.87 1.82
N THR A 137 18.39 0.67 1.83
CA THR A 137 18.58 -0.13 3.04
C THR A 137 20.07 -0.19 3.40
N PRO A 138 20.44 -0.56 4.64
CA PRO A 138 21.85 -0.68 5.02
C PRO A 138 22.66 -1.62 4.11
N ASP A 139 22.04 -2.65 3.53
CA ASP A 139 22.64 -3.60 2.60
C ASP A 139 22.51 -3.19 1.11
N LYS A 140 21.52 -2.35 0.78
CA LYS A 140 21.27 -1.82 -0.57
C LYS A 140 21.06 -0.30 -0.54
N PRO A 141 22.15 0.47 -0.43
CA PRO A 141 22.04 1.93 -0.37
C PRO A 141 21.62 2.60 -1.70
N TRP A 142 21.41 1.84 -2.79
CA TRP A 142 20.96 2.30 -4.11
C TRP A 142 20.33 1.17 -4.96
#